data_AF-A0A380MXF8-F1
#
_entry.id   AF-A0A380MXF8-F1
#
_cell.length_a   1.000
_cell.length_b   1.000
_cell.length_c   1.000
_cell.angle_alpha   90.00
_cell.angle_beta   90.00
_cell.angle_gamma   90.00
#
_symmetry.space_group_name_H-M   'P 1'
#
loop_
_entity.id
_entity.type
_entity.pdbx_description
1 polymer ?
#
loop_
_entity_poly.entity_id
_entity_poly.type
_entity_poly.pdbx_seq_one_letter_code
_entity_poly.pdbx_strand_id
1 'polypeptide(L)'
;MLTKTENRPAAWANFIAGEWEDKIDVRDFIQKNYTPYEGNGDFLTPATAATTTLWNSVMEGIKEENRTKAPLKIDADIVSGINSHEAGYIDQSLETIVGLQTDEPLKRAIMPYGGIRMVIDSCKIYNEPLNPSVEKAFTEYRKTHTKVFLMFIHLIFVAAGNLAF
;
A
#
# COMPACT_ATOMS: atom_id res chain seq x y z
N MET A 1 -16.26 44.13 4.33
CA MET A 1 -15.28 43.98 5.42
C MET A 1 -14.36 42.83 5.06
N LEU A 2 -13.08 43.11 4.81
CA LEU A 2 -12.06 42.08 4.60
C LEU A 2 -11.56 41.65 5.98
N THR A 3 -12.04 40.53 6.50
CA THR A 3 -11.67 40.03 7.83
C THR A 3 -11.03 38.67 7.71
N LYS A 4 -9.82 38.55 8.29
CA LYS A 4 -9.03 37.31 8.53
C LYS A 4 -8.06 36.87 7.41
N THR A 5 -7.29 37.79 6.83
CA THR A 5 -6.22 37.43 5.87
C THR A 5 -4.84 37.22 6.52
N GLU A 6 -4.62 37.65 7.77
CA GLU A 6 -3.24 37.77 8.29
C GLU A 6 -2.60 36.51 8.90
N ASN A 7 -3.30 35.38 9.05
CA ASN A 7 -2.72 34.17 9.68
C ASN A 7 -3.14 32.84 9.02
N ARG A 8 -3.36 32.81 7.70
CA ARG A 8 -3.59 31.53 6.99
C ARG A 8 -2.26 30.94 6.52
N PRO A 9 -2.01 29.63 6.69
CA PRO A 9 -0.89 28.96 6.05
C PRO A 9 -0.89 29.25 4.54
N ALA A 10 0.29 29.43 3.94
CA ALA A 10 0.40 29.67 2.50
C ALA A 10 -0.28 28.57 1.66
N ALA A 11 -0.30 27.33 2.16
CA ALA A 11 -0.98 26.20 1.55
C ALA A 11 -2.52 26.37 1.43
N TRP A 12 -3.13 27.29 2.18
CA TRP A 12 -4.57 27.54 2.15
C TRP A 12 -4.96 28.76 1.30
N ALA A 13 -3.99 29.36 0.61
CA ALA A 13 -4.24 30.50 -0.26
C ALA A 13 -5.33 30.17 -1.28
N ASN A 14 -6.26 31.12 -1.47
CA ASN A 14 -7.37 31.05 -2.42
C ASN A 14 -8.47 30.01 -2.14
N PHE A 15 -8.36 29.19 -1.08
CA PHE A 15 -9.48 28.36 -0.65
C PHE A 15 -10.54 29.19 0.10
N ILE A 16 -11.80 28.90 -0.17
CA ILE A 16 -12.99 29.38 0.52
C ILE A 16 -12.98 28.83 1.95
N ALA A 17 -12.97 29.76 2.91
CA ALA A 17 -12.96 29.45 4.34
C ALA A 17 -14.22 28.69 4.77
N GLY A 18 -14.07 27.86 5.80
CA GLY A 18 -15.15 27.02 6.32
C GLY A 18 -14.80 26.45 7.69
N GLU A 19 -15.66 25.57 8.19
CA GLU A 19 -15.42 24.87 9.46
C GLU A 19 -14.16 24.00 9.40
N TRP A 20 -13.74 23.60 8.19
CA TRP A 20 -12.52 22.85 7.92
C TRP A 20 -11.23 23.56 8.37
N GLU A 21 -11.25 24.88 8.60
CA GLU A 21 -10.09 25.60 9.12
C GLU A 21 -9.92 25.43 10.63
N ASP A 22 -11.01 25.20 11.36
CA ASP A 22 -11.03 25.14 12.83
C ASP A 22 -11.11 23.69 13.35
N LYS A 23 -11.52 22.71 12.52
CA LYS A 23 -11.56 21.28 12.84
C LYS A 23 -11.24 20.41 11.62
N ILE A 24 -10.94 19.13 11.87
CA ILE A 24 -10.74 18.14 10.80
C ILE A 24 -12.10 17.88 10.12
N ASP A 25 -12.35 18.57 9.01
CA ASP A 25 -13.56 18.41 8.20
C ASP A 25 -13.24 18.47 6.70
N VAL A 26 -12.77 17.35 6.17
CA VAL A 26 -12.44 17.22 4.73
C VAL A 26 -13.69 17.39 3.85
N ARG A 27 -14.89 17.09 4.38
CA ARG A 27 -16.14 17.21 3.63
C ARG A 27 -16.48 18.67 3.38
N ASP A 28 -16.43 19.51 4.43
CA ASP A 28 -16.68 20.95 4.30
C ASP A 28 -15.65 21.61 3.36
N PHE A 29 -14.37 21.22 3.46
CA PHE A 29 -13.33 21.66 2.54
C PHE A 29 -13.69 21.37 1.08
N ILE A 30 -14.01 20.10 0.76
CA ILE A 30 -14.35 19.69 -0.61
C ILE A 30 -15.57 20.47 -1.09
N GLN A 31 -16.68 20.44 -0.34
CA GLN A 31 -17.94 21.06 -0.76
C GLN A 31 -17.81 22.55 -1.05
N LYS A 32 -16.96 23.26 -0.31
CA LYS A 32 -16.72 24.69 -0.53
C LYS A 32 -15.76 25.01 -1.68
N ASN A 33 -14.84 24.10 -2.03
CA ASN A 33 -13.69 24.43 -2.88
C ASN A 33 -13.61 23.66 -4.20
N TYR A 34 -14.37 22.58 -4.38
CA TYR A 34 -14.41 21.88 -5.67
C TYR A 34 -15.20 22.68 -6.71
N THR A 35 -14.79 22.55 -7.98
CA THR A 35 -15.55 23.07 -9.12
C THR A 35 -16.21 21.89 -9.82
N PRO A 36 -17.55 21.76 -9.79
CA PRO A 36 -18.24 20.75 -10.59
C PRO A 36 -17.88 20.88 -12.06
N TYR A 37 -17.60 19.76 -12.71
CA TYR A 37 -17.28 19.70 -14.14
C TYR A 37 -18.31 18.82 -14.84
N GLU A 38 -19.16 19.43 -15.68
CA GLU A 38 -20.21 18.77 -16.46
C GLU A 38 -19.86 18.66 -17.96
N GLY A 39 -18.60 18.96 -18.32
CA GLY A 39 -18.10 18.89 -19.68
C GLY A 39 -17.69 17.48 -20.13
N ASN A 40 -16.93 17.40 -21.22
CA ASN A 40 -16.51 16.15 -21.86
C ASN A 40 -14.99 15.90 -21.68
N GLY A 41 -14.46 14.87 -22.34
CA GLY A 41 -13.04 14.50 -22.24
C GLY A 41 -12.07 15.31 -23.10
N ASP A 42 -12.51 16.36 -23.80
CA ASP A 42 -11.69 17.02 -24.83
C ASP A 42 -10.48 17.78 -24.24
N PHE A 43 -10.50 18.10 -22.95
CA PHE A 43 -9.38 18.74 -22.24
C PHE A 43 -8.29 17.76 -21.80
N LEU A 44 -8.51 16.45 -21.95
CA LEU A 44 -7.56 15.42 -21.51
C LEU A 44 -6.29 15.49 -22.36
N THR A 45 -5.15 15.34 -21.68
CA THR A 45 -3.83 15.35 -22.32
C THR A 45 -3.26 13.93 -22.39
N PRO A 46 -2.47 13.60 -23.43
CA PRO A 46 -1.82 12.30 -23.52
C PRO A 46 -0.73 12.14 -22.45
N ALA A 47 -0.31 10.89 -22.23
CA ALA A 47 0.78 10.58 -21.32
C ALA A 47 2.09 11.26 -21.74
N THR A 48 2.89 11.67 -20.76
CA THR A 48 4.24 12.21 -21.01
C THR A 48 5.22 11.08 -21.36
N ALA A 49 6.34 11.44 -21.99
CA ALA A 49 7.41 10.47 -22.29
C ALA A 49 7.97 9.82 -21.01
N ALA A 50 8.06 10.57 -19.91
CA ALA A 50 8.46 10.04 -18.59
C ALA A 50 7.44 8.99 -18.10
N THR A 51 6.14 9.31 -18.16
CA THR A 51 5.06 8.37 -17.80
C THR A 51 5.13 7.08 -18.62
N THR A 52 5.27 7.19 -19.95
CA THR A 52 5.36 6.00 -20.82
C THR A 52 6.60 5.17 -20.53
N THR A 53 7.74 5.81 -20.26
CA THR A 53 9.00 5.12 -19.92
C THR A 53 8.88 4.35 -18.61
N LEU A 54 8.41 5.02 -17.55
CA LEU A 54 8.17 4.41 -16.24
C LEU A 54 7.18 3.24 -16.34
N TRP A 55 6.07 3.45 -17.05
CA TRP A 55 5.05 2.41 -17.23
C TRP A 55 5.59 1.18 -17.97
N ASN A 56 6.33 1.40 -19.07
CA ASN A 56 6.92 0.29 -19.83
C ASN A 56 7.91 -0.52 -18.98
N SER A 57 8.72 0.13 -18.13
CA SER A 57 9.63 -0.55 -17.21
C SER A 57 8.88 -1.46 -16.23
N VAL A 58 7.84 -0.95 -15.57
CA VAL A 58 7.02 -1.73 -14.63
C VAL A 58 6.29 -2.88 -15.35
N MET A 59 5.81 -2.64 -16.57
CA MET A 59 5.11 -3.65 -17.36
C MET A 59 5.97 -4.88 -17.66
N GLU A 60 7.28 -4.76 -17.79
CA GLU A 60 8.16 -5.93 -17.95
C GLU A 60 8.11 -6.85 -16.72
N GLY A 61 8.11 -6.29 -15.50
CA GLY A 61 7.95 -7.08 -14.28
C GLY A 61 6.55 -7.72 -14.17
N ILE A 62 5.50 -7.00 -14.56
CA ILE A 62 4.13 -7.55 -14.60
C ILE A 62 4.00 -8.71 -15.60
N LYS A 63 4.64 -8.60 -16.77
CA LYS A 63 4.67 -9.72 -17.74
C LYS A 63 5.33 -10.95 -17.14
N GLU A 64 6.41 -10.75 -16.39
CA GLU A 64 7.11 -11.84 -15.72
C GLU A 64 6.25 -12.49 -14.64
N GLU A 65 5.62 -11.72 -13.74
CA GLU A 65 4.70 -12.26 -12.73
C GLU A 65 3.53 -13.03 -13.37
N ASN A 66 3.00 -12.53 -14.49
CA ASN A 66 1.92 -13.19 -15.22
C ASN A 66 2.36 -14.51 -15.87
N ARG A 67 3.62 -14.60 -16.31
CA ARG A 67 4.22 -15.78 -16.94
C ARG A 67 4.57 -16.85 -15.91
N THR A 68 5.18 -16.44 -14.80
CA THR A 68 5.62 -17.36 -13.73
C THR A 68 4.51 -17.73 -12.76
N LYS A 69 3.42 -16.94 -12.73
CA LYS A 69 2.38 -17.01 -11.69
C LYS A 69 2.95 -16.89 -10.27
N ALA A 70 4.08 -16.19 -10.15
CA ALA A 70 4.81 -15.99 -8.92
C ALA A 70 5.16 -14.50 -8.75
N PRO A 71 5.33 -14.02 -7.50
CA PRO A 71 5.92 -12.71 -7.23
C PRO A 71 7.27 -12.57 -7.93
N LEU A 72 7.58 -11.36 -8.40
CA LEU A 72 8.89 -11.06 -8.98
C LEU A 72 10.00 -11.21 -7.93
N LYS A 73 9.73 -10.72 -6.72
CA LYS A 73 10.62 -10.79 -5.57
C LYS A 73 9.81 -10.70 -4.29
N ILE A 74 10.28 -11.33 -3.23
CA ILE A 74 9.71 -11.22 -1.89
C ILE A 74 10.81 -10.65 -0.97
N ASP A 75 10.42 -9.93 0.08
CA ASP A 75 11.34 -9.52 1.13
C ASP A 75 11.23 -10.50 2.31
N ALA A 76 12.02 -11.57 2.28
CA ALA A 76 12.07 -12.57 3.35
C ALA A 76 12.80 -12.08 4.62
N ASP A 77 13.42 -10.90 4.60
CA ASP A 77 14.28 -10.42 5.69
C ASP A 77 13.61 -9.33 6.53
N ILE A 78 12.88 -8.41 5.87
CA ILE A 78 12.36 -7.20 6.51
C ILE A 78 10.86 -7.34 6.74
N VAL A 79 10.48 -7.17 8.01
CA VAL A 79 9.07 -7.10 8.41
C VAL A 79 8.49 -5.76 7.99
N SER A 80 7.42 -5.80 7.20
CA SER A 80 6.77 -4.58 6.72
C SER A 80 6.24 -3.71 7.87
N GLY A 81 6.65 -2.44 7.84
CA GLY A 81 6.20 -1.36 8.72
C GLY A 81 6.28 -0.01 8.00
N ILE A 82 5.81 1.05 8.66
CA ILE A 82 5.73 2.41 8.06
C ILE A 82 7.12 2.94 7.65
N ASN A 83 8.16 2.59 8.42
CA ASN A 83 9.54 3.05 8.24
C ASN A 83 10.54 1.89 8.13
N SER A 84 10.09 0.71 7.71
CA SER A 84 10.93 -0.50 7.70
C SER A 84 11.82 -0.63 6.47
N HIS A 85 11.38 -0.09 5.33
CA HIS A 85 12.11 -0.15 4.07
C HIS A 85 12.67 1.23 3.72
N GLU A 86 13.80 1.22 3.02
CA GLU A 86 14.39 2.40 2.42
C GLU A 86 13.54 2.91 1.25
N ALA A 87 13.86 4.11 0.77
CA ALA A 87 13.18 4.69 -0.38
C ALA A 87 13.43 3.85 -1.66
N GLY A 88 12.36 3.35 -2.25
CA GLY A 88 12.38 2.68 -3.55
C GLY A 88 11.95 3.59 -4.69
N TYR A 89 12.51 3.35 -5.88
CA TYR A 89 12.26 4.10 -7.11
C TYR A 89 12.17 3.17 -8.32
N ILE A 90 11.40 3.56 -9.33
CA ILE A 90 11.46 2.92 -10.66
C ILE A 90 12.55 3.59 -11.48
N ASP A 91 12.52 4.93 -11.53
CA ASP A 91 13.55 5.79 -12.09
C ASP A 91 13.42 7.17 -11.43
N GLN A 92 14.28 7.41 -10.44
CA GLN A 92 14.24 8.61 -9.61
C GLN A 92 14.33 9.92 -10.43
N SER A 93 14.91 9.88 -11.63
CA SER A 93 15.03 11.06 -12.49
C SER A 93 13.75 11.42 -13.25
N LEU A 94 12.84 10.45 -13.40
CA LEU A 94 11.61 10.60 -14.18
C LEU A 94 10.35 10.73 -13.31
N GLU A 95 10.41 10.31 -12.05
CA GLU A 95 9.26 10.27 -11.14
C GLU A 95 8.90 11.67 -10.60
N THR A 96 7.66 12.11 -10.87
CA THR A 96 7.10 13.34 -10.25
C THR A 96 6.47 13.05 -8.88
N ILE A 97 5.83 11.89 -8.75
CA ILE A 97 5.27 11.40 -7.50
C ILE A 97 6.03 10.13 -7.16
N VAL A 98 6.55 10.06 -5.94
CA VAL A 98 7.43 8.99 -5.46
C VAL A 98 6.78 8.21 -4.34
N GLY A 99 7.22 6.96 -4.16
CA GLY A 99 6.83 6.10 -3.05
C GLY A 99 6.47 4.69 -3.52
N LEU A 100 7.21 3.72 -3.00
CA LEU A 100 6.96 2.29 -3.18
C LEU A 100 6.75 1.63 -1.82
N GLN A 101 6.13 0.44 -1.81
CA GLN A 101 5.90 -0.33 -0.57
C GLN A 101 7.20 -0.89 0.03
N THR A 102 8.19 -1.11 -0.83
CA THR A 102 9.53 -1.61 -0.51
C THR A 102 10.55 -0.74 -1.25
N ASP A 103 11.82 -1.12 -1.13
CA ASP A 103 12.98 -0.53 -1.81
C ASP A 103 13.01 -0.79 -3.33
N GLU A 104 12.21 -1.72 -3.85
CA GLU A 104 12.23 -2.11 -5.26
C GLU A 104 10.81 -2.23 -5.86
N PRO A 105 10.62 -1.90 -7.16
CA PRO A 105 9.33 -2.07 -7.82
C PRO A 105 8.92 -3.54 -7.85
N LEU A 106 7.65 -3.80 -7.54
CA LEU A 106 7.02 -5.13 -7.54
C LEU A 106 7.62 -6.15 -6.54
N LYS A 107 8.52 -5.73 -5.64
CA LYS A 107 9.02 -6.54 -4.54
C LYS A 107 7.99 -6.58 -3.40
N ARG A 108 7.54 -7.77 -3.02
CA ARG A 108 6.49 -7.97 -2.02
C ARG A 108 7.08 -8.10 -0.61
N ALA A 109 6.74 -7.17 0.29
CA ALA A 109 7.12 -7.28 1.68
C ALA A 109 6.35 -8.39 2.43
N ILE A 110 6.93 -8.90 3.50
CA ILE A 110 6.24 -9.82 4.42
C ILE A 110 5.46 -9.06 5.50
N MET A 111 4.23 -9.51 5.76
CA MET A 111 3.35 -8.96 6.82
C MET A 111 2.98 -10.04 7.86
N PRO A 112 3.93 -10.44 8.73
CA PRO A 112 3.75 -11.55 9.65
C PRO A 112 2.74 -11.28 10.78
N TYR A 113 2.36 -10.03 11.05
CA TYR A 113 1.34 -9.69 12.04
C TYR A 113 0.00 -10.37 11.76
N GLY A 114 -0.36 -10.51 10.48
CA GLY A 114 -1.55 -11.26 10.06
C GLY A 114 -1.46 -12.74 10.43
N GLY A 115 -0.35 -13.40 10.07
CA GLY A 115 -0.10 -14.80 10.39
C GLY A 115 1.24 -15.30 9.87
N ILE A 116 2.15 -15.69 10.77
CA ILE A 116 3.51 -16.14 10.39
C ILE A 116 3.51 -17.41 9.54
N ARG A 117 2.54 -18.31 9.73
CA ARG A 117 2.44 -19.56 8.96
C ARG A 117 2.21 -19.31 7.47
N MET A 118 1.36 -18.33 7.13
CA MET A 118 1.11 -17.97 5.73
C MET A 118 2.37 -17.41 5.06
N VAL A 119 3.17 -16.65 5.81
CA VAL A 119 4.45 -16.12 5.32
C VAL A 119 5.43 -17.26 5.06
N ILE A 120 5.61 -18.17 6.02
CA ILE A 120 6.48 -19.35 5.87
C ILE A 120 6.08 -20.20 4.65
N ASP A 121 4.78 -20.48 4.50
CA ASP A 121 4.29 -21.30 3.40
C ASP A 121 4.49 -20.60 2.05
N SER A 122 4.29 -19.28 1.98
CA SER A 122 4.56 -18.49 0.76
C SER A 122 6.05 -18.50 0.40
N CYS A 123 6.92 -18.25 1.37
CA CYS A 123 8.38 -18.33 1.24
C CYS A 123 8.81 -19.70 0.68
N LYS A 124 8.24 -20.80 1.18
CA LYS A 124 8.51 -22.15 0.66
C LYS A 124 8.02 -22.36 -0.77
N ILE A 125 6.81 -21.90 -1.10
CA ILE A 125 6.23 -22.05 -2.45
C ILE A 125 7.11 -21.35 -3.50
N TYR A 126 7.63 -20.18 -3.17
CA TYR A 126 8.44 -19.37 -4.09
C TYR A 126 9.95 -19.59 -3.93
N ASN A 127 10.35 -20.63 -3.18
CA ASN A 127 11.76 -21.00 -2.94
C ASN A 127 12.62 -19.85 -2.38
N GLU A 128 12.03 -18.99 -1.55
CA GLU A 128 12.74 -17.91 -0.87
C GLU A 128 12.68 -18.16 0.65
N PRO A 129 13.79 -18.55 1.30
CA PRO A 129 13.77 -18.92 2.71
C PRO A 129 13.56 -17.68 3.59
N LEU A 130 12.53 -17.75 4.46
CA LEU A 130 12.25 -16.71 5.45
C LEU A 130 13.43 -16.55 6.43
N ASN A 131 13.74 -15.32 6.82
CA ASN A 131 14.75 -15.05 7.82
C ASN A 131 14.41 -15.75 9.16
N PRO A 132 15.31 -16.60 9.70
CA PRO A 132 15.05 -17.33 10.94
C PRO A 132 14.75 -16.43 12.15
N SER A 133 15.32 -15.22 12.16
CA SER A 133 15.07 -14.24 13.23
C SER A 133 13.63 -13.73 13.18
N VAL A 134 13.07 -13.53 11.99
CA VAL A 134 11.67 -13.13 11.80
C VAL A 134 10.74 -14.27 12.18
N GLU A 135 11.04 -15.51 11.76
CA GLU A 135 10.27 -16.68 12.15
C GLU A 135 10.23 -16.82 13.69
N LYS A 136 11.37 -16.69 14.34
CA LYS A 136 11.48 -16.73 15.80
C LYS A 136 10.71 -15.58 16.46
N ALA A 137 10.86 -14.35 15.96
CA ALA A 137 10.16 -13.15 16.43
C ALA A 137 8.64 -13.37 16.53
N PHE A 138 8.02 -13.88 15.47
CA PHE A 138 6.56 -14.04 15.37
C PHE A 138 6.05 -15.42 15.83
N THR A 139 6.95 -16.33 16.15
CA THR A 139 6.61 -17.61 16.78
C THR A 139 6.65 -17.50 18.30
N GLU A 140 7.71 -16.92 18.87
CA GLU A 140 7.96 -16.91 20.31
C GLU A 140 7.57 -15.61 20.99
N TYR A 141 7.91 -14.46 20.40
CA TYR A 141 7.82 -13.17 21.09
C TYR A 141 6.55 -12.37 20.74
N ARG A 142 6.07 -12.45 19.50
CA ARG A 142 4.91 -11.69 19.01
C ARG A 142 3.79 -12.62 18.53
N LYS A 143 2.64 -12.58 19.20
CA LYS A 143 1.44 -13.29 18.75
C LYS A 143 0.87 -12.62 17.48
N THR A 144 0.49 -13.43 16.50
CA THR A 144 -0.12 -13.00 15.23
C THR A 144 -1.64 -13.09 15.28
N HIS A 145 -2.34 -12.38 14.39
CA HIS A 145 -3.81 -12.42 14.32
C HIS A 145 -4.35 -13.84 14.07
N THR A 146 -3.73 -14.64 13.19
CA THR A 146 -4.13 -16.04 12.99
C THR A 146 -3.97 -16.92 14.24
N LYS A 147 -3.13 -16.55 15.23
CA LYS A 147 -3.03 -17.29 16.50
C LYS A 147 -4.25 -17.09 17.41
N VAL A 148 -5.25 -16.28 17.02
CA VAL A 148 -6.58 -16.26 17.64
C VAL A 148 -7.31 -17.60 17.44
N PHE A 149 -6.88 -18.45 16.50
CA PHE A 149 -7.38 -19.82 16.33
C PHE A 149 -7.38 -20.68 17.59
N LEU A 150 -6.48 -20.39 18.55
CA LEU A 150 -6.47 -21.04 19.86
C LEU A 150 -7.70 -20.73 20.73
N MET A 151 -8.49 -19.70 20.38
CA MET A 151 -9.71 -19.29 21.07
C MET A 151 -10.98 -19.75 20.36
N PHE A 152 -10.87 -20.31 19.15
CA PHE A 152 -12.00 -20.85 18.40
C PHE A 152 -12.25 -22.30 18.83
N ILE A 153 -13.45 -22.53 19.38
CA ILE A 153 -13.90 -23.82 19.90
C ILE A 153 -14.10 -24.81 18.73
N HIS A 154 -13.88 -26.10 19.01
CA HIS A 154 -13.99 -27.27 18.13
C HIS A 154 -15.14 -27.23 17.09
N LEU A 155 -16.27 -26.58 17.41
CA LEU A 155 -17.44 -26.46 16.53
C LEU A 155 -17.18 -25.75 15.20
N ILE A 156 -16.31 -24.74 15.17
CA ILE A 156 -16.11 -23.89 13.99
C ILE A 156 -15.28 -24.60 12.90
N PHE A 157 -14.36 -25.47 13.31
CA PHE A 157 -13.56 -26.26 12.38
C PHE A 157 -14.36 -27.36 11.70
N VAL A 158 -15.27 -28.01 12.44
CA VAL A 158 -16.15 -29.05 11.89
C VAL A 158 -17.10 -28.46 10.84
N ALA A 159 -17.54 -27.21 11.03
CA ALA A 159 -18.38 -26.51 10.06
C ALA A 159 -17.62 -26.16 8.75
N ALA A 160 -16.34 -25.82 8.83
CA ALA A 160 -15.53 -25.51 7.64
C ALA A 160 -15.12 -26.77 6.84
N GLY A 161 -14.97 -27.93 7.50
CA GLY A 161 -14.66 -29.21 6.83
C GLY A 161 -15.84 -29.82 6.06
N ASN A 162 -17.07 -29.51 6.44
CA ASN A 162 -18.29 -30.05 5.80
C ASN A 162 -18.82 -29.24 4.61
N LEU A 163 -18.10 -28.18 4.18
CA LEU A 163 -18.46 -27.35 3.03
C LEU A 163 -17.60 -27.61 1.78
N ALA A 164 -16.70 -28.59 1.83
CA ALA A 164 -16.02 -29.12 0.65
C ALA A 164 -16.67 -30.46 0.24
N PHE A 165 -17.68 -30.38 -0.63
CA PHE A 165 -18.08 -31.49 -1.49
C PHE A 165 -17.27 -31.43 -2.79
#